data_AF-A0AAU5X6Z7-F1
#
_entry.id   AF-A0AAU5X6Z7-F1
#
_cell.length_a   1.000
_cell.length_b   1.000
_cell.length_c   1.000
_cell.angle_alpha   90.00
_cell.angle_beta   90.00
_cell.angle_gamma   90.00
#
_symmetry.space_group_name_H-M   'P 1'
#
loop_
_entity.id
_entity.type
_entity.pdbx_description
1 polymer ?
#
loop_
_entity_poly.entity_id
_entity_poly.type
_entity_poly.pdbx_seq_one_letter_code
_entity_poly.pdbx_strand_id
1 'polypeptide(L)'
;MEHTDGNGRTPLVAILGCLGTAGFFEAVTVLATQDKTVRAASPWQDDPYDAVVSLTQFAVPMLALVIALRLAAWRAPGGPDREQQTARAAGVMTALVGITLVFEWAAVVVRAHAPSWDTWTSVLIGGLAAASLLTVTATVMLARGRRPRGSFRRWRHDWLGDVVLLCARVRVLRRWAGPDAAAWVRRRAMTVFVTLSVLAAAAVTGSQAIGERWTDPLLIAWMLVVQTTSDLAFCVISNAVAGFVARPPRTRTRRVVETAVVAGCVAIHLATAFRDALWPGARPLTSVPDLVAFTLGTGLLTSLVVAGTRLVLARHPDPPAGPGGGPAHPLTQR
;
A
#
# COMPACT_ATOMS: atom_id res chain seq x y z
N MET A 1 37.13 20.08 7.64
CA MET A 1 36.96 19.32 6.39
C MET A 1 36.71 17.88 6.77
N GLU A 2 35.44 17.49 6.87
CA GLU A 2 35.04 16.18 7.38
C GLU A 2 34.61 15.31 6.19
N HIS A 3 35.46 14.33 5.87
CA HIS A 3 35.27 13.37 4.79
C HIS A 3 34.17 12.37 5.19
N THR A 4 33.00 12.46 4.56
CA THR A 4 31.88 11.52 4.77
C THR A 4 31.35 10.97 3.44
N ASP A 5 32.23 10.54 2.54
CA ASP A 5 31.84 10.09 1.20
C ASP A 5 31.50 8.58 1.08
N GLY A 6 31.59 7.81 2.18
CA GLY A 6 31.38 6.35 2.13
C GLY A 6 29.93 5.88 2.25
N ASN A 7 29.04 6.63 2.91
CA ASN A 7 27.81 6.07 3.47
C ASN A 7 26.53 6.39 2.67
N GLY A 8 26.62 7.20 1.62
CA GLY A 8 25.49 7.59 0.77
C GLY A 8 25.20 6.65 -0.41
N ARG A 9 26.16 5.80 -0.80
CA ARG A 9 26.01 4.87 -1.95
C ARG A 9 25.17 3.64 -1.61
N THR A 10 25.32 3.10 -0.40
CA THR A 10 24.59 1.93 0.11
C THR A 10 23.06 2.07 0.06
N PRO A 11 22.44 3.20 0.48
CA PRO A 11 20.98 3.35 0.39
C PRO A 11 20.47 3.45 -1.04
N LEU A 12 21.20 4.09 -1.96
CA LEU A 12 20.78 4.19 -3.36
C LEU A 12 20.78 2.83 -4.06
N VAL A 13 21.84 2.02 -3.88
CA VAL A 13 21.91 0.67 -4.47
C VAL A 13 20.78 -0.21 -3.93
N ALA A 14 20.46 -0.14 -2.65
CA ALA A 14 19.32 -0.87 -2.08
C ALA A 14 17.98 -0.44 -2.72
N ILE A 15 17.76 0.86 -2.89
CA ILE A 15 16.53 1.38 -3.53
C ILE A 15 16.45 0.95 -5.00
N LEU A 16 17.55 1.04 -5.75
CA LEU A 16 17.60 0.57 -7.15
C LEU A 16 17.38 -0.94 -7.23
N GLY A 17 17.93 -1.73 -6.31
CA GLY A 17 17.66 -3.16 -6.19
C GLY A 17 16.19 -3.46 -5.93
N CYS A 18 15.51 -2.67 -5.09
CA CYS A 18 14.07 -2.79 -4.88
C CYS A 18 13.28 -2.47 -6.16
N LEU A 19 13.66 -1.43 -6.90
CA LEU A 19 13.03 -1.10 -8.19
C LEU A 19 13.24 -2.19 -9.23
N GLY A 20 14.45 -2.75 -9.33
CA GLY A 20 14.74 -3.87 -10.22
C GLY A 20 13.94 -5.12 -9.84
N THR A 21 13.84 -5.41 -8.55
CA THR A 21 13.00 -6.51 -8.03
C THR A 21 11.54 -6.30 -8.36
N ALA A 22 11.01 -5.09 -8.15
CA ALA A 22 9.64 -4.73 -8.50
C ALA A 22 9.38 -4.85 -10.01
N GLY A 23 10.33 -4.42 -10.86
CA GLY A 23 10.22 -4.58 -12.31
C GLY A 23 10.22 -6.03 -12.77
N PHE A 24 11.06 -6.88 -12.16
CA PHE A 24 11.06 -8.32 -12.43
C PHE A 24 9.75 -8.98 -11.97
N PHE A 25 9.31 -8.69 -10.75
CA PHE A 25 8.02 -9.16 -10.23
C PHE A 25 6.87 -8.77 -11.16
N GLU A 26 6.79 -7.49 -11.55
CA GLU A 26 5.75 -7.00 -12.44
C GLU A 26 5.76 -7.71 -13.80
N ALA A 27 6.93 -7.95 -14.38
CA ALA A 27 7.03 -8.68 -15.64
C ALA A 27 6.48 -10.12 -15.54
N VAL A 28 6.80 -10.82 -14.45
CA VAL A 28 6.26 -12.17 -14.18
C VAL A 28 4.75 -12.11 -13.93
N THR A 29 4.29 -11.15 -13.13
CA THR A 29 2.86 -10.98 -12.83
C THR A 29 2.06 -10.63 -14.08
N VAL A 30 2.51 -9.71 -14.92
CA VAL A 30 1.87 -9.36 -16.19
C VAL A 30 1.81 -10.56 -17.13
N LEU A 31 2.88 -11.34 -17.23
CA LEU A 31 2.87 -12.58 -18.00
C LEU A 31 1.80 -13.55 -17.46
N ALA A 32 1.73 -13.72 -16.14
CA ALA A 32 0.79 -14.62 -15.48
C ALA A 32 -0.69 -14.18 -15.58
N THR A 33 -0.97 -12.88 -15.67
CA THR A 33 -2.35 -12.36 -15.67
C THR A 33 -2.86 -11.94 -17.04
N GLN A 34 -2.00 -11.49 -17.96
CA GLN A 34 -2.43 -10.93 -19.25
C GLN A 34 -2.40 -11.96 -20.39
N ASP A 35 -1.51 -12.97 -20.32
CA ASP A 35 -1.54 -14.05 -21.30
C ASP A 35 -2.53 -15.12 -20.85
N LYS A 36 -3.60 -15.32 -21.64
CA LYS A 36 -4.68 -16.28 -21.31
C LYS A 36 -4.19 -17.72 -21.20
N THR A 37 -3.17 -18.10 -21.96
CA THR A 37 -2.61 -19.46 -21.94
C THR A 37 -1.80 -19.69 -20.66
N VAL A 38 -0.97 -18.72 -20.29
CA VAL A 38 -0.21 -18.75 -19.04
C VAL A 38 -1.14 -18.67 -17.83
N ARG A 39 -2.17 -17.83 -17.92
CA ARG A 39 -3.17 -17.63 -16.88
C ARG A 39 -3.89 -18.93 -16.53
N ALA A 40 -4.32 -19.70 -17.53
CA ALA A 40 -5.02 -20.97 -17.32
C ALA A 40 -4.17 -22.05 -16.61
N ALA A 41 -2.84 -21.93 -16.74
CA ALA A 41 -1.86 -22.78 -16.08
C ALA A 41 -1.38 -22.24 -14.71
N SER A 42 -1.84 -21.06 -14.30
CA SER A 42 -1.39 -20.40 -13.08
C SER A 42 -2.04 -21.02 -11.82
N PRO A 43 -1.26 -21.43 -10.81
CA PRO A 43 -1.80 -21.93 -9.55
C PRO A 43 -2.62 -20.89 -8.77
N TRP A 44 -2.30 -19.61 -8.93
CA TRP A 44 -2.92 -18.49 -8.20
C TRP A 44 -3.99 -17.77 -9.03
N GLN A 45 -4.64 -18.49 -9.96
CA GLN A 45 -5.64 -17.90 -10.84
C GLN A 45 -6.99 -17.61 -10.19
N ASP A 46 -7.24 -18.16 -9.01
CA ASP A 46 -8.48 -17.94 -8.27
C ASP A 46 -8.22 -17.20 -6.96
N ASP A 47 -9.29 -16.65 -6.40
CA ASP A 47 -9.28 -16.07 -5.07
C ASP A 47 -8.97 -17.13 -4.00
N PRO A 48 -8.23 -16.79 -2.93
CA PRO A 48 -7.82 -15.43 -2.52
C PRO A 48 -6.54 -14.90 -3.19
N TYR A 49 -5.87 -15.72 -4.00
CA TYR A 49 -4.56 -15.38 -4.54
C TYR A 49 -4.67 -14.29 -5.61
N ASP A 50 -5.67 -14.40 -6.48
CA ASP A 50 -5.89 -13.45 -7.58
C ASP A 50 -6.18 -12.03 -7.08
N ALA A 51 -6.99 -11.87 -6.03
CA ALA A 51 -7.23 -10.57 -5.41
C ALA A 51 -5.93 -9.90 -4.93
N VAL A 52 -5.01 -10.66 -4.31
CA VAL A 52 -3.73 -10.12 -3.82
C VAL A 52 -2.83 -9.74 -5.00
N VAL A 53 -2.74 -10.60 -6.02
CA VAL A 53 -1.97 -10.33 -7.24
C VAL A 53 -2.50 -9.07 -7.93
N SER A 54 -3.81 -8.97 -8.14
CA SER A 54 -4.48 -7.83 -8.76
C SER A 54 -4.22 -6.51 -8.03
N LEU A 55 -4.27 -6.52 -6.69
CA LEU A 55 -3.91 -5.35 -5.89
C LEU A 55 -2.47 -4.91 -6.16
N THR A 56 -1.53 -5.87 -6.16
CA THR A 56 -0.11 -5.55 -6.33
C THR A 56 0.28 -5.18 -7.75
N GLN A 57 -0.39 -5.72 -8.77
CA GLN A 57 -0.20 -5.35 -10.18
C GLN A 57 -0.49 -3.86 -10.42
N PHE A 58 -1.34 -3.23 -9.60
CA PHE A 58 -1.50 -1.77 -9.62
C PHE A 58 -0.59 -1.04 -8.63
N ALA A 59 -0.55 -1.51 -7.38
CA ALA A 59 0.13 -0.80 -6.29
C ALA A 59 1.66 -0.76 -6.45
N VAL A 60 2.29 -1.84 -6.92
CA VAL A 60 3.74 -1.95 -7.05
C VAL A 60 4.28 -1.01 -8.13
N PRO A 61 3.75 -0.98 -9.37
CA PRO A 61 4.16 -0.01 -10.38
C PRO A 61 3.95 1.45 -9.94
N MET A 62 2.85 1.73 -9.23
CA MET A 62 2.58 3.07 -8.70
C MET A 62 3.64 3.50 -7.68
N LEU A 63 4.03 2.62 -6.74
CA LEU A 63 5.13 2.91 -5.81
C LEU A 63 6.47 3.05 -6.53
N ALA A 64 6.76 2.17 -7.49
CA ALA A 64 7.98 2.22 -8.27
C ALA A 64 8.11 3.55 -9.03
N LEU A 65 7.02 4.00 -9.66
CA LEU A 65 6.95 5.29 -10.34
C LEU A 65 7.20 6.45 -9.38
N VAL A 66 6.50 6.46 -8.24
CA VAL A 66 6.67 7.51 -7.23
C VAL A 66 8.12 7.54 -6.74
N ILE A 67 8.71 6.38 -6.40
CA ILE A 67 10.12 6.24 -6.00
C ILE A 67 11.06 6.75 -7.11
N ALA A 68 10.83 6.37 -8.37
CA ALA A 68 11.63 6.83 -9.49
C ALA A 68 11.58 8.36 -9.67
N LEU A 69 10.40 8.97 -9.52
CA LEU A 69 10.25 10.43 -9.53
C LEU A 69 11.07 11.08 -8.41
N ARG A 70 11.08 10.49 -7.21
CA ARG A 70 11.91 10.96 -6.08
C ARG A 70 13.40 10.85 -6.38
N LEU A 71 13.83 9.78 -7.04
CA LEU A 71 15.21 9.62 -7.49
C LEU A 71 15.58 10.63 -8.60
N ALA A 72 14.66 10.97 -9.50
CA ALA A 72 14.89 12.02 -10.51
C ALA A 72 15.08 13.43 -9.89
N ALA A 73 14.53 13.64 -8.69
CA ALA A 73 14.70 14.85 -7.89
C ALA A 73 15.82 14.73 -6.81
N TRP A 74 16.63 13.67 -6.85
CA TRP A 74 17.59 13.34 -5.78
C TRP A 74 18.58 14.45 -5.46
N ARG A 75 19.02 15.21 -6.47
CA ARG A 75 19.97 16.33 -6.32
C ARG A 75 19.38 17.60 -5.69
N ALA A 76 18.07 17.67 -5.47
CA ALA A 76 17.45 18.84 -4.86
C ALA A 76 17.68 18.91 -3.33
N PRO A 77 17.54 20.09 -2.72
CA PRO A 77 17.68 20.23 -1.27
C PRO A 77 16.62 19.40 -0.54
N GLY A 78 17.02 18.58 0.44
CA GLY A 78 16.07 17.78 1.22
C GLY A 78 16.65 16.82 2.25
N GLY A 79 17.97 16.62 2.23
CA GLY A 79 18.70 16.01 3.34
C GLY A 79 18.24 14.60 3.75
N PRO A 80 18.42 14.21 5.03
CA PRO A 80 18.20 12.83 5.51
C PRO A 80 16.72 12.39 5.51
N ASP A 81 15.77 13.33 5.54
CA ASP A 81 14.33 13.03 5.48
C ASP A 81 13.97 12.32 4.16
N ARG A 82 14.59 12.74 3.04
CA ARG A 82 14.35 12.15 1.72
C ARG A 82 14.82 10.70 1.63
N GLU A 83 16.03 10.43 2.13
CA GLU A 83 16.59 9.07 2.15
C GLU A 83 15.68 8.13 2.94
N GLN A 84 15.26 8.57 4.15
CA GLN A 84 14.41 7.76 5.01
C GLN A 84 13.02 7.51 4.41
N GLN A 85 12.40 8.53 3.82
CA GLN A 85 11.11 8.40 3.14
C GLN A 85 11.17 7.45 1.96
N THR A 86 12.21 7.57 1.12
CA THR A 86 12.40 6.74 -0.06
C THR A 86 12.68 5.29 0.33
N ALA A 87 13.51 5.06 1.34
CA ALA A 87 13.76 3.72 1.88
C ALA A 87 12.49 3.08 2.48
N ARG A 88 11.61 3.88 3.10
CA ARG A 88 10.32 3.40 3.60
C ARG A 88 9.34 3.08 2.48
N ALA A 89 9.27 3.92 1.44
CA ALA A 89 8.47 3.63 0.25
C ALA A 89 8.95 2.34 -0.43
N ALA A 90 10.26 2.17 -0.61
CA ALA A 90 10.86 0.94 -1.11
C ALA A 90 10.55 -0.26 -0.20
N GLY A 91 10.56 -0.06 1.12
CA GLY A 91 10.16 -1.08 2.09
C GLY A 91 8.69 -1.47 1.98
N VAL A 92 7.77 -0.52 1.78
CA VAL A 92 6.34 -0.80 1.53
C VAL A 92 6.17 -1.59 0.24
N MET A 93 6.83 -1.16 -0.84
CA MET A 93 6.78 -1.86 -2.13
C MET A 93 7.31 -3.30 -2.01
N THR A 94 8.46 -3.49 -1.37
CA THR A 94 9.06 -4.80 -1.14
C THR A 94 8.18 -5.68 -0.25
N ALA A 95 7.50 -5.08 0.74
CA ALA A 95 6.55 -5.81 1.59
C ALA A 95 5.31 -6.27 0.82
N LEU A 96 4.77 -5.43 -0.07
CA LEU A 96 3.65 -5.81 -0.95
C LEU A 96 4.04 -6.97 -1.87
N VAL A 97 5.19 -6.86 -2.54
CA VAL A 97 5.74 -7.97 -3.35
C VAL A 97 5.88 -9.23 -2.50
N GLY A 98 6.49 -9.13 -1.31
CA GLY A 98 6.65 -10.25 -0.39
C GLY A 98 5.33 -10.91 0.02
N ILE A 99 4.29 -10.12 0.30
CA ILE A 99 2.95 -10.63 0.62
C ILE A 99 2.39 -11.41 -0.56
N THR A 100 2.47 -10.88 -1.78
CA THR A 100 1.99 -11.58 -2.99
C THR A 100 2.71 -12.91 -3.18
N LEU A 101 4.05 -12.92 -3.06
CA LEU A 101 4.85 -14.14 -3.19
C LEU A 101 4.44 -15.20 -2.15
N VAL A 102 4.07 -14.80 -0.92
CA VAL A 102 3.56 -15.75 0.09
C VAL A 102 2.25 -16.39 -0.37
N PHE A 103 1.34 -15.62 -0.94
CA PHE A 103 0.08 -16.14 -1.47
C PHE A 103 0.30 -17.05 -2.68
N GLU A 104 1.19 -16.68 -3.61
CA GLU A 104 1.54 -17.50 -4.76
C GLU A 104 2.19 -18.83 -4.34
N TRP A 105 3.10 -18.80 -3.36
CA TRP A 105 3.66 -20.03 -2.78
C TRP A 105 2.59 -20.88 -2.07
N ALA A 106 1.67 -20.27 -1.35
CA ALA A 106 0.56 -20.99 -0.72
C ALA A 106 -0.27 -21.74 -1.77
N ALA A 107 -0.59 -21.08 -2.90
CA ALA A 107 -1.29 -21.71 -4.03
C ALA A 107 -0.53 -22.92 -4.60
N VAL A 108 0.80 -22.79 -4.76
CA VAL A 108 1.67 -23.90 -5.22
C VAL A 108 1.68 -25.05 -4.21
N VAL A 109 1.83 -24.76 -2.91
CA VAL A 109 1.92 -25.76 -1.84
C VAL A 109 0.63 -26.56 -1.69
N VAL A 110 -0.53 -25.90 -1.76
CA VAL A 110 -1.83 -26.59 -1.74
C VAL A 110 -2.17 -27.25 -3.07
N ARG A 111 -1.30 -27.10 -4.08
CA ARG A 111 -1.48 -27.59 -5.45
C ARG A 111 -2.79 -27.13 -6.08
N ALA A 112 -3.10 -25.84 -5.90
CA ALA A 112 -4.27 -25.21 -6.52
C ALA A 112 -4.24 -25.44 -8.04
N HIS A 113 -5.36 -25.90 -8.57
CA HIS A 113 -5.53 -26.29 -9.98
C HIS A 113 -4.49 -27.29 -10.51
N ALA A 114 -4.00 -28.24 -9.69
CA ALA A 114 -3.07 -29.28 -10.14
C ALA A 114 -3.43 -29.97 -11.47
N PRO A 115 -4.71 -30.22 -11.82
CA PRO A 115 -5.06 -30.80 -13.11
C PRO A 115 -4.75 -29.94 -14.33
N SER A 116 -4.59 -28.61 -14.18
CA SER A 116 -4.24 -27.70 -15.28
C SER A 116 -2.74 -27.37 -15.34
N TRP A 117 -1.92 -28.02 -14.52
CA TRP A 117 -0.48 -27.73 -14.49
C TRP A 117 0.22 -28.24 -15.74
N ASP A 118 1.04 -27.38 -16.33
CA ASP A 118 1.78 -27.66 -17.56
C ASP A 118 3.21 -27.07 -17.53
N THR A 119 3.83 -26.92 -18.70
CA THR A 119 5.15 -26.30 -18.83
C THR A 119 5.16 -24.84 -18.35
N TRP A 120 4.08 -24.08 -18.59
CA TRP A 120 3.95 -22.71 -18.10
C TRP A 120 3.91 -22.65 -16.59
N THR A 121 3.23 -23.60 -15.92
CA THR A 121 3.27 -23.68 -14.45
C THR A 121 4.71 -23.80 -13.92
N SER A 122 5.56 -24.58 -14.60
CA SER A 122 6.97 -24.71 -14.23
C SER A 122 7.74 -23.41 -14.43
N VAL A 123 7.48 -22.68 -15.52
CA VAL A 123 8.05 -21.35 -15.77
C VAL A 123 7.61 -20.35 -14.70
N LEU A 124 6.33 -20.34 -14.33
CA LEU A 124 5.77 -19.49 -13.30
C LEU A 124 6.39 -19.78 -11.91
N ILE A 125 6.54 -21.05 -11.54
CA ILE A 125 7.22 -21.44 -10.29
C ILE A 125 8.69 -21.02 -10.30
N GLY A 126 9.38 -21.15 -11.45
CA GLY A 126 10.74 -20.65 -11.61
C GLY A 126 10.84 -19.13 -11.43
N GLY A 127 9.91 -18.39 -12.04
CA GLY A 127 9.78 -16.94 -11.87
C GLY A 127 9.50 -16.54 -10.41
N LEU A 128 8.58 -17.25 -9.75
CA LEU A 128 8.25 -17.08 -8.33
C LEU A 128 9.47 -17.30 -7.41
N ALA A 129 10.25 -18.35 -7.65
CA ALA A 129 11.48 -18.62 -6.90
C ALA A 129 12.53 -17.51 -7.10
N ALA A 130 12.72 -17.05 -8.34
CA ALA A 130 13.63 -15.95 -8.65
C ALA A 130 13.18 -14.63 -7.99
N ALA A 131 11.89 -14.29 -8.09
CA ALA A 131 11.30 -13.11 -7.46
C ALA A 131 11.43 -13.18 -5.92
N SER A 132 11.29 -14.36 -5.33
CA SER A 132 11.50 -14.59 -3.89
C SER A 132 12.93 -14.30 -3.46
N LEU A 133 13.92 -14.81 -4.20
CA LEU A 133 15.33 -14.57 -3.92
C LEU A 133 15.70 -13.08 -4.03
N LEU A 134 15.22 -12.41 -5.09
CA LEU A 134 15.42 -10.97 -5.29
C LEU A 134 14.76 -10.16 -4.16
N THR A 135 13.53 -10.51 -3.77
CA THR A 135 12.80 -9.86 -2.68
C THR A 135 13.51 -10.00 -1.33
N VAL A 136 14.01 -11.19 -1.00
CA VAL A 136 14.81 -11.43 0.21
C VAL A 136 16.08 -10.59 0.18
N THR A 137 16.80 -10.60 -0.95
CA THR A 137 18.03 -9.82 -1.12
C THR A 137 17.78 -8.33 -0.95
N ALA A 138 16.77 -7.78 -1.62
CA ALA A 138 16.36 -6.38 -1.50
C ALA A 138 15.97 -6.02 -0.06
N THR A 139 15.24 -6.90 0.63
CA THR A 139 14.86 -6.72 2.04
C THR A 139 16.08 -6.67 2.96
N VAL A 140 17.04 -7.58 2.77
CA VAL A 140 18.29 -7.61 3.54
C VAL A 140 19.12 -6.35 3.29
N MET A 141 19.22 -5.90 2.04
CA MET A 141 19.93 -4.67 1.68
C MET A 141 19.27 -3.44 2.33
N LEU A 142 17.94 -3.34 2.26
CA LEU A 142 17.18 -2.29 2.94
C LEU A 142 17.38 -2.33 4.45
N ALA A 143 17.36 -3.52 5.07
CA ALA A 143 17.52 -3.70 6.51
C ALA A 143 18.92 -3.28 6.98
N ARG A 144 19.97 -3.67 6.26
CA ARG A 144 21.37 -3.27 6.55
C ARG A 144 21.60 -1.78 6.38
N GLY A 145 20.86 -1.12 5.48
CA GLY A 145 20.92 0.33 5.26
C GLY A 145 20.10 1.17 6.24
N ARG A 146 19.41 0.57 7.22
CA ARG A 146 18.53 1.32 8.15
C ARG A 146 19.35 2.15 9.13
N ARG A 147 19.24 3.47 9.02
CA ARG A 147 19.63 4.41 10.09
C ARG A 147 18.58 4.42 11.22
N PRO A 148 18.95 4.82 12.46
CA PRO A 148 18.03 4.96 13.57
C PRO A 148 16.78 5.76 13.18
N ARG A 149 15.60 5.32 13.66
CA ARG A 149 14.32 5.93 13.29
C ARG A 149 14.29 7.39 13.77
N GLY A 150 14.55 8.33 12.86
CA GLY A 150 14.22 9.74 13.08
C GLY A 150 12.75 9.92 13.46
N SER A 151 12.48 10.85 14.37
CA SER A 151 11.14 11.20 14.83
C SER A 151 10.21 11.52 13.65
N PHE A 152 9.13 10.74 13.51
CA PHE A 152 8.07 10.93 12.51
C PHE A 152 7.41 12.32 12.56
N ARG A 153 7.59 13.07 13.66
CA ARG A 153 6.78 14.25 13.99
C ARG A 153 7.21 15.54 13.28
N ARG A 154 8.30 15.55 12.49
CA ARG A 154 8.83 16.80 11.91
C ARG A 154 9.52 16.62 10.55
N TRP A 155 8.88 15.91 9.62
CA TRP A 155 9.35 15.92 8.24
C TRP A 155 9.20 17.32 7.66
N ARG A 156 10.34 17.94 7.32
CA ARG A 156 10.35 19.30 6.77
C ARG A 156 10.05 19.30 5.26
N HIS A 157 10.31 18.19 4.58
CA HIS A 157 10.15 18.04 3.13
C HIS A 157 9.34 16.76 2.82
N ASP A 158 8.26 16.91 2.04
CA ASP A 158 7.46 15.79 1.52
C ASP A 158 7.69 15.59 0.01
N TRP A 159 6.97 14.66 -0.61
CA TRP A 159 7.18 14.30 -2.02
C TRP A 159 6.54 15.31 -2.97
N LEU A 160 5.55 16.08 -2.49
CA LEU A 160 4.92 17.14 -3.28
C LEU A 160 5.90 18.25 -3.67
N GLY A 161 6.89 18.55 -2.81
CA GLY A 161 7.95 19.49 -3.15
C GLY A 161 8.74 19.06 -4.39
N ASP A 162 8.94 17.75 -4.56
CA ASP A 162 9.70 17.20 -5.68
C ASP A 162 8.85 17.13 -6.93
N VAL A 163 7.57 16.82 -6.79
CA VAL A 163 6.61 16.92 -7.91
C VAL A 163 6.56 18.35 -8.43
N VAL A 164 6.45 19.36 -7.55
CA VAL A 164 6.49 20.77 -7.95
C VAL A 164 7.80 21.11 -8.66
N LEU A 165 8.94 20.65 -8.14
CA LEU A 165 10.24 20.87 -8.76
C LEU A 165 10.34 20.24 -10.16
N LEU A 166 9.88 19.01 -10.32
CA LEU A 166 9.89 18.30 -11.61
C LEU A 166 8.93 18.95 -12.60
N CYS A 167 7.71 19.29 -12.17
CA CYS A 167 6.73 19.98 -13.00
C CYS A 167 7.20 21.38 -13.41
N ALA A 168 7.97 22.08 -12.58
CA ALA A 168 8.57 23.37 -12.95
C ALA A 168 9.54 23.27 -14.13
N ARG A 169 10.13 22.09 -14.37
CA ARG A 169 10.98 21.83 -15.55
C ARG A 169 10.17 21.66 -16.85
N VAL A 170 8.88 21.34 -16.75
CA VAL A 170 8.00 21.12 -17.91
C VAL A 170 7.11 22.34 -18.12
N ARG A 171 7.28 23.04 -19.25
CA ARG A 171 6.58 24.32 -19.54
C ARG A 171 5.06 24.24 -19.37
N VAL A 172 4.44 23.13 -19.79
CA VAL A 172 2.99 22.92 -19.73
C VAL A 172 2.52 22.72 -18.28
N LEU A 173 3.27 21.97 -17.47
CA LEU A 173 2.89 21.63 -16.10
C LEU A 173 3.22 22.76 -15.10
N ARG A 174 4.16 23.64 -15.45
CA ARG A 174 4.59 24.76 -14.61
C ARG A 174 3.43 25.68 -14.18
N ARG A 175 2.39 25.83 -15.01
CA ARG A 175 1.21 26.65 -14.69
C ARG A 175 0.33 26.04 -13.59
N TRP A 176 0.39 24.72 -13.41
CA TRP A 176 -0.48 23.96 -12.52
C TRP A 176 0.22 23.52 -11.23
N ALA A 177 1.54 23.38 -11.27
CA ALA A 177 2.35 22.86 -10.17
C ALA A 177 3.06 23.99 -9.39
N GLY A 178 2.29 24.86 -8.76
CA GLY A 178 2.79 25.91 -7.87
C GLY A 178 2.85 25.49 -6.39
N PRO A 179 3.53 26.26 -5.53
CA PRO A 179 3.53 26.04 -4.09
C PRO A 179 2.12 26.07 -3.48
N ASP A 180 1.21 26.88 -4.04
CA ASP A 180 -0.19 26.95 -3.63
C ASP A 180 -0.96 25.66 -3.91
N ALA A 181 -0.69 25.02 -5.06
CA ALA A 181 -1.27 23.74 -5.41
C ALA A 181 -0.79 22.65 -4.44
N ALA A 182 0.50 22.61 -4.12
CA ALA A 182 1.03 21.68 -3.11
C ALA A 182 0.43 21.94 -1.72
N ALA A 183 0.28 23.20 -1.31
CA ALA A 183 -0.36 23.55 -0.05
C ALA A 183 -1.85 23.14 -0.02
N TRP A 184 -2.56 23.30 -1.14
CA TRP A 184 -3.93 22.84 -1.30
C TRP A 184 -4.04 21.32 -1.18
N VAL A 185 -3.15 20.56 -1.86
CA VAL A 185 -3.10 19.10 -1.76
C VAL A 185 -2.84 18.65 -0.33
N ARG A 186 -1.89 19.27 0.39
CA ARG A 186 -1.62 18.94 1.80
C ARG A 186 -2.85 19.16 2.70
N ARG A 187 -3.57 20.28 2.50
CA ARG A 187 -4.80 20.59 3.26
C ARG A 187 -5.95 19.63 2.93
N ARG A 188 -6.03 19.16 1.68
CA ARG A 188 -7.10 18.29 1.16
C ARG A 188 -6.64 16.87 0.83
N ALA A 189 -5.59 16.38 1.48
CA ALA A 189 -4.95 15.12 1.12
C ALA A 189 -5.92 13.93 1.06
N MET A 190 -6.84 13.82 2.02
CA MET A 190 -7.86 12.76 2.02
C MET A 190 -8.79 12.85 0.81
N THR A 191 -9.26 14.05 0.46
CA THR A 191 -10.08 14.27 -0.74
C THR A 191 -9.30 13.88 -1.99
N VAL A 192 -8.02 14.27 -2.09
CA VAL A 192 -7.16 13.89 -3.21
C VAL A 192 -7.00 12.37 -3.30
N PHE A 193 -6.75 11.68 -2.19
CA PHE A 193 -6.65 10.22 -2.20
C PHE A 193 -7.95 9.56 -2.65
N VAL A 194 -9.10 10.02 -2.15
CA VAL A 194 -10.41 9.51 -2.59
C VAL A 194 -10.61 9.75 -4.08
N THR A 195 -10.37 10.97 -4.57
CA THR A 195 -10.54 11.31 -5.99
C THR A 195 -9.63 10.47 -6.88
N LEU A 196 -8.34 10.34 -6.54
CA LEU A 196 -7.41 9.53 -7.31
C LEU A 196 -7.79 8.04 -7.30
N SER A 197 -8.25 7.53 -6.15
CA SER A 197 -8.71 6.14 -6.02
C SER A 197 -9.95 5.88 -6.88
N VAL A 198 -10.92 6.79 -6.88
CA VAL A 198 -12.13 6.68 -7.73
C VAL A 198 -11.76 6.74 -9.21
N LEU A 199 -10.86 7.64 -9.62
CA LEU A 199 -10.46 7.77 -11.03
C LEU A 199 -9.68 6.53 -11.50
N ALA A 200 -8.75 6.01 -10.69
CA ALA A 200 -8.02 4.79 -10.98
C ALA A 200 -8.98 3.60 -11.06
N ALA A 201 -9.87 3.45 -10.09
CA ALA A 201 -10.88 2.40 -10.07
C ALA A 201 -11.82 2.47 -11.29
N ALA A 202 -12.29 3.65 -11.66
CA ALA A 202 -13.13 3.83 -12.84
C ALA A 202 -12.41 3.40 -14.13
N ALA A 203 -11.13 3.72 -14.27
CA ALA A 203 -10.34 3.30 -15.42
C ALA A 203 -10.16 1.77 -15.45
N VAL A 204 -9.77 1.17 -14.32
CA VAL A 204 -9.56 -0.30 -14.20
C VAL A 204 -10.88 -1.05 -14.42
N THR A 205 -11.90 -0.75 -13.63
CA THR A 205 -13.22 -1.39 -13.74
C THR A 205 -13.85 -1.16 -15.11
N GLY A 206 -13.71 0.03 -15.69
CA GLY A 206 -14.19 0.31 -17.05
C GLY A 206 -13.49 -0.55 -18.10
N SER A 207 -12.16 -0.66 -18.02
CA SER A 207 -11.39 -1.51 -18.93
C SER A 207 -11.75 -2.99 -18.82
N GLN A 208 -11.96 -3.48 -17.60
CA GLN A 208 -12.38 -4.86 -17.34
C GLN A 208 -13.80 -5.12 -17.83
N ALA A 209 -14.75 -4.23 -17.54
CA ALA A 209 -16.13 -4.37 -17.99
C ALA A 209 -16.24 -4.41 -19.52
N ILE A 210 -15.43 -3.62 -20.22
CA ILE A 210 -15.35 -3.64 -21.70
C ILE A 210 -14.68 -4.93 -22.18
N GLY A 211 -13.53 -5.30 -21.61
CA GLY A 211 -12.74 -6.46 -22.02
C GLY A 211 -13.47 -7.79 -21.83
N GLU A 212 -14.16 -7.93 -20.69
CA GLU A 212 -14.92 -9.12 -20.30
C GLU A 212 -16.41 -9.05 -20.70
N ARG A 213 -16.82 -7.98 -21.39
CA ARG A 213 -18.20 -7.75 -21.87
C ARG A 213 -19.25 -7.87 -20.76
N TRP A 214 -18.98 -7.30 -19.59
CA TRP A 214 -19.91 -7.34 -18.47
C TRP A 214 -21.21 -6.57 -18.78
N THR A 215 -22.35 -7.21 -18.55
CA THR A 215 -23.68 -6.61 -18.75
C THR A 215 -24.42 -6.32 -17.46
N ASP A 216 -23.96 -6.86 -16.33
CA ASP A 216 -24.60 -6.65 -15.02
C ASP A 216 -24.13 -5.33 -14.39
N PRO A 217 -25.00 -4.31 -14.27
CA PRO A 217 -24.63 -3.03 -13.68
C PRO A 217 -24.28 -3.15 -12.19
N LEU A 218 -24.85 -4.13 -11.47
CA LEU A 218 -24.56 -4.34 -10.06
C LEU A 218 -23.13 -4.87 -9.87
N LEU A 219 -22.70 -5.80 -10.72
CA LEU A 219 -21.33 -6.32 -10.73
C LEU A 219 -20.31 -5.20 -11.02
N ILE A 220 -20.60 -4.36 -12.02
CA ILE A 220 -19.74 -3.22 -12.39
C ILE A 220 -19.64 -2.23 -11.21
N ALA A 221 -20.77 -1.88 -10.60
CA ALA A 221 -20.82 -0.95 -9.47
C ALA A 221 -20.07 -1.52 -8.25
N TRP A 222 -20.24 -2.81 -7.96
CA TRP A 222 -19.52 -3.51 -6.91
C TRP A 222 -18.01 -3.46 -7.12
N MET A 223 -17.54 -3.84 -8.32
CA MET A 223 -16.12 -3.85 -8.66
C MET A 223 -15.50 -2.46 -8.52
N LEU A 224 -16.22 -1.42 -8.96
CA LEU A 224 -15.80 -0.02 -8.79
C LEU A 224 -15.58 0.34 -7.32
N VAL A 225 -16.50 -0.08 -6.44
CA VAL A 225 -16.41 0.19 -4.99
C VAL A 225 -15.25 -0.59 -4.37
N VAL A 226 -15.10 -1.88 -4.71
CA VAL A 226 -14.01 -2.73 -4.21
C VAL A 226 -12.65 -2.15 -4.63
N GLN A 227 -12.50 -1.76 -5.89
CA GLN A 227 -11.27 -1.17 -6.39
C GLN A 227 -10.99 0.19 -5.75
N THR A 228 -12.00 1.07 -5.67
CA THR A 228 -11.87 2.39 -5.03
C THR A 228 -11.43 2.27 -3.57
N THR A 229 -12.03 1.34 -2.82
CA THR A 229 -11.71 1.15 -1.40
C THR A 229 -10.32 0.55 -1.22
N SER A 230 -9.91 -0.38 -2.09
CA SER A 230 -8.57 -0.96 -2.11
C SER A 230 -7.50 0.11 -2.37
N ASP A 231 -7.67 0.92 -3.42
CA ASP A 231 -6.76 2.01 -3.78
C ASP A 231 -6.68 3.09 -2.70
N LEU A 232 -7.82 3.39 -2.06
CA LEU A 232 -7.88 4.34 -0.95
C LEU A 232 -7.13 3.82 0.28
N ALA A 233 -7.35 2.55 0.66
CA ALA A 233 -6.64 1.91 1.76
C ALA A 233 -5.13 1.91 1.49
N PHE A 234 -4.71 1.51 0.29
CA PHE A 234 -3.34 1.55 -0.15
C PHE A 234 -2.74 2.97 -0.05
N CYS A 235 -3.42 3.98 -0.59
CA CYS A 235 -2.94 5.37 -0.54
C CYS A 235 -2.76 5.86 0.91
N VAL A 236 -3.72 5.56 1.80
CA VAL A 236 -3.67 6.04 3.18
C VAL A 236 -2.60 5.31 4.00
N ILE A 237 -2.52 3.98 3.88
CA ILE A 237 -1.54 3.16 4.61
C ILE A 237 -0.13 3.45 4.12
N SER A 238 0.10 3.45 2.80
CA SER A 238 1.41 3.74 2.22
C SER A 238 1.86 5.16 2.57
N ASN A 239 0.95 6.14 2.55
CA ASN A 239 1.27 7.49 3.03
C ASN A 239 1.52 7.53 4.55
N ALA A 240 0.88 6.70 5.37
CA ALA A 240 1.18 6.67 6.81
C ALA A 240 2.59 6.14 7.09
N VAL A 241 3.09 5.20 6.27
CA VAL A 241 4.42 4.61 6.41
C VAL A 241 5.51 5.46 5.76
N ALA A 242 5.32 5.84 4.49
CA ALA A 242 6.31 6.52 3.66
C ALA A 242 6.15 8.04 3.60
N GLY A 243 5.01 8.57 4.05
CA GLY A 243 4.62 10.00 4.09
C GLY A 243 4.95 10.79 2.83
N PHE A 244 4.35 10.34 1.73
CA PHE A 244 4.33 11.04 0.45
C PHE A 244 3.83 12.48 0.57
N VAL A 245 2.75 12.68 1.32
CA VAL A 245 2.08 13.95 1.56
C VAL A 245 2.07 14.25 3.04
N ALA A 246 2.66 15.39 3.42
CA ALA A 246 2.56 15.91 4.78
C ALA A 246 1.10 16.32 5.06
N ARG A 247 0.50 15.69 6.06
CA ARG A 247 -0.89 15.96 6.46
C ARG A 247 -0.89 16.85 7.70
N PRO A 248 -1.69 17.94 7.74
CA PRO A 248 -1.79 18.80 8.91
C PRO A 248 -2.35 18.03 10.13
N PRO A 249 -2.10 18.52 11.36
CA PRO A 249 -2.69 17.97 12.57
C PRO A 249 -4.22 17.88 12.43
N ARG A 250 -4.79 16.75 12.83
CA ARG A 250 -6.22 16.47 12.69
C ARG A 250 -6.90 16.51 14.05
N THR A 251 -8.15 16.99 14.03
CA THR A 251 -9.06 16.82 15.16
C THR A 251 -9.20 15.34 15.52
N ARG A 252 -9.54 15.05 16.77
CA ARG A 252 -9.72 13.68 17.26
C ARG A 252 -10.76 12.93 16.44
N THR A 253 -11.94 13.54 16.25
CA THR A 253 -13.05 12.97 15.48
C THR A 253 -12.63 12.59 14.08
N ARG A 254 -11.89 13.47 13.38
CA ARG A 254 -11.42 13.19 12.02
C ARG A 254 -10.46 12.00 11.97
N ARG A 255 -9.60 11.83 12.98
CA ARG A 255 -8.71 10.65 13.07
C ARG A 255 -9.49 9.36 13.27
N VAL A 256 -10.54 9.38 14.11
CA VAL A 256 -11.41 8.22 14.31
C VAL A 256 -12.09 7.84 13.00
N VAL A 257 -12.70 8.81 12.31
CA VAL A 257 -13.38 8.58 11.02
C VAL A 257 -12.41 8.03 9.97
N GLU A 258 -11.25 8.67 9.77
CA GLU A 258 -10.27 8.18 8.78
C GLU A 258 -9.79 6.76 9.11
N THR A 259 -9.57 6.43 10.39
CA THR A 259 -9.15 5.07 10.80
C THR A 259 -10.25 4.05 10.56
N ALA A 260 -11.50 4.38 10.89
CA ALA A 260 -12.67 3.53 10.68
C ALA A 260 -12.88 3.25 9.18
N VAL A 261 -12.84 4.28 8.34
CA VAL A 261 -12.97 4.16 6.88
C VAL A 261 -11.89 3.25 6.31
N VAL A 262 -10.62 3.46 6.68
CA VAL A 262 -9.51 2.62 6.19
C VAL A 262 -9.68 1.17 6.64
N ALA A 263 -10.08 0.94 7.89
CA ALA A 263 -10.33 -0.42 8.39
C ALA A 263 -11.46 -1.10 7.62
N GLY A 264 -12.55 -0.39 7.33
CA GLY A 264 -13.62 -0.88 6.47
C GLY A 264 -13.16 -1.22 5.06
N CYS A 265 -12.36 -0.35 4.45
CA CYS A 265 -11.80 -0.60 3.11
C CYS A 265 -10.94 -1.88 3.07
N VAL A 266 -10.08 -2.06 4.08
CA VAL A 266 -9.28 -3.30 4.22
C VAL A 266 -10.19 -4.51 4.41
N ALA A 267 -11.25 -4.39 5.22
CA ALA A 267 -12.19 -5.47 5.44
C ALA A 267 -12.98 -5.86 4.18
N ILE A 268 -13.36 -4.89 3.33
CA ILE A 268 -13.98 -5.17 2.01
C ILE A 268 -13.03 -6.01 1.15
N HIS A 269 -11.75 -5.62 1.10
CA HIS A 269 -10.75 -6.33 0.29
C HIS A 269 -10.53 -7.76 0.80
N LEU A 270 -10.38 -7.93 2.12
CA LEU A 270 -10.26 -9.26 2.74
C LEU A 270 -11.52 -10.12 2.53
N ALA A 271 -12.70 -9.54 2.68
CA ALA A 271 -13.96 -10.24 2.43
C ALA A 271 -14.11 -10.65 0.96
N THR A 272 -13.59 -9.84 0.03
CA THR A 272 -13.62 -10.14 -1.41
C THR A 272 -12.67 -11.30 -1.75
N ALA A 273 -11.42 -11.23 -1.26
CA ALA A 273 -10.41 -12.25 -1.48
C ALA A 273 -10.79 -13.60 -0.84
N PHE A 274 -11.29 -13.57 0.39
CA PHE A 274 -11.61 -14.79 1.14
C PHE A 274 -13.11 -15.11 1.13
N ARG A 275 -13.87 -14.62 0.13
CA ARG A 275 -15.34 -14.72 0.13
C ARG A 275 -15.85 -16.13 0.33
N ASP A 276 -15.30 -17.11 -0.38
CA ASP A 276 -15.78 -18.50 -0.32
C ASP A 276 -15.38 -19.20 0.99
N ALA A 277 -14.30 -18.76 1.63
CA ALA A 277 -13.86 -19.29 2.92
C ALA A 277 -14.59 -18.65 4.11
N LEU A 278 -15.00 -17.38 3.98
CA LEU A 278 -15.67 -16.62 5.03
C LEU A 278 -17.20 -16.69 4.93
N TRP A 279 -17.74 -17.07 3.77
CA TRP A 279 -19.17 -17.19 3.56
C TRP A 279 -19.74 -18.36 4.37
N PRO A 280 -20.75 -18.12 5.24
CA PRO A 280 -21.31 -19.17 6.09
C PRO A 280 -22.24 -20.13 5.35
N GLY A 281 -22.56 -19.88 4.08
CA GLY A 281 -23.46 -20.73 3.31
C GLY A 281 -22.81 -22.02 2.82
N ALA A 282 -23.62 -23.06 2.63
CA ALA A 282 -23.16 -24.38 2.18
C ALA A 282 -22.70 -24.44 0.72
N ARG A 283 -22.86 -23.35 -0.05
CA ARG A 283 -22.47 -23.26 -1.47
C ARG A 283 -21.57 -22.04 -1.68
N PRO A 284 -20.66 -22.08 -2.68
CA PRO A 284 -19.84 -20.94 -3.06
C PRO A 284 -20.69 -19.69 -3.34
N LEU A 285 -20.12 -18.51 -3.08
CA LEU A 285 -20.83 -17.24 -3.19
C LEU A 285 -20.89 -16.79 -4.65
N THR A 286 -21.84 -17.32 -5.42
CA THR A 286 -21.93 -17.08 -6.87
C THR A 286 -22.93 -15.97 -7.25
N SER A 287 -23.81 -15.56 -6.34
CA SER A 287 -24.81 -14.52 -6.64
C SER A 287 -24.21 -13.14 -6.43
N VAL A 288 -24.36 -12.24 -7.41
CA VAL A 288 -23.86 -10.85 -7.32
C VAL A 288 -24.49 -10.09 -6.15
N PRO A 289 -25.81 -10.19 -5.87
CA PRO A 289 -26.41 -9.52 -4.72
C PRO A 289 -25.83 -9.98 -3.37
N ASP A 290 -25.63 -11.29 -3.18
CA ASP A 290 -25.08 -11.80 -1.93
C ASP A 290 -23.60 -11.42 -1.79
N LEU A 291 -22.83 -11.43 -2.88
CA LEU A 291 -21.45 -10.94 -2.94
C LEU A 291 -21.36 -9.48 -2.49
N VAL A 292 -22.23 -8.62 -3.02
CA VAL A 292 -22.30 -7.21 -2.64
C VAL A 292 -22.66 -7.04 -1.17
N ALA A 293 -23.73 -7.70 -0.73
CA ALA A 293 -24.22 -7.58 0.64
C ALA A 293 -23.17 -8.06 1.65
N PHE A 294 -22.52 -9.19 1.37
CA PHE A 294 -21.49 -9.76 2.22
C PHE A 294 -20.26 -8.86 2.29
N THR A 295 -19.63 -8.56 1.16
CA THR A 295 -18.36 -7.82 1.13
C THR A 295 -18.49 -6.39 1.67
N LEU A 296 -19.52 -5.65 1.22
CA LEU A 296 -19.76 -4.28 1.68
C LEU A 296 -20.31 -4.25 3.12
N GLY A 297 -21.12 -5.23 3.49
CA GLY A 297 -21.62 -5.39 4.85
C GLY A 297 -20.49 -5.61 5.86
N THR A 298 -19.53 -6.47 5.56
CA THR A 298 -18.32 -6.68 6.37
C THR A 298 -17.50 -5.40 6.51
N GLY A 299 -17.36 -4.63 5.43
CA GLY A 299 -16.70 -3.32 5.44
C GLY A 299 -17.37 -2.30 6.35
N LEU A 300 -18.69 -2.19 6.23
CA LEU A 300 -19.51 -1.28 7.03
C LEU A 300 -19.45 -1.66 8.52
N LEU A 301 -19.66 -2.93 8.84
CA LEU A 301 -19.61 -3.43 10.21
C LEU A 301 -18.25 -3.15 10.85
N THR A 302 -17.15 -3.46 10.14
CA THR A 302 -15.79 -3.20 10.63
C THR A 302 -15.57 -1.71 10.88
N SER A 303 -16.03 -0.85 9.98
CA SER A 303 -15.93 0.61 10.15
C SER A 303 -16.65 1.07 11.42
N LEU A 304 -17.87 0.59 11.65
CA LEU A 304 -18.68 0.94 12.82
C LEU A 304 -18.05 0.46 14.12
N VAL A 305 -17.56 -0.80 14.15
CA VAL A 305 -16.87 -1.36 15.32
C VAL A 305 -15.62 -0.55 15.64
N VAL A 306 -14.76 -0.27 14.66
CA VAL A 306 -13.53 0.52 14.88
C VAL A 306 -13.85 1.94 15.35
N ALA A 307 -14.86 2.59 14.77
CA ALA A 307 -15.31 3.90 15.22
C ALA A 307 -15.78 3.85 16.67
N GLY A 308 -16.64 2.88 17.02
CA GLY A 308 -17.16 2.67 18.37
C GLY A 308 -16.04 2.44 19.39
N THR A 309 -15.15 1.48 19.14
CA THR A 309 -14.02 1.19 20.04
C THR A 309 -13.13 2.40 20.25
N ARG A 310 -12.82 3.17 19.20
CA ARG A 310 -12.00 4.37 19.30
C ARG A 310 -12.68 5.50 20.07
N LEU A 311 -14.00 5.63 19.96
CA LEU A 311 -14.80 6.60 20.73
C LEU A 311 -14.92 6.20 22.21
N VAL A 312 -15.01 4.91 22.52
CA VAL A 312 -15.05 4.39 23.90
C VAL A 312 -13.69 4.56 24.59
N LEU A 313 -12.60 4.10 23.97
CA LEU A 313 -11.24 4.32 24.47
C LEU A 313 -10.93 5.80 24.64
N ALA A 314 -11.57 6.64 23.84
CA ALA A 314 -11.40 8.07 23.93
C ALA A 314 -12.00 8.72 25.20
N ARG A 315 -12.97 8.07 25.84
CA ARG A 315 -13.66 8.55 27.04
C ARG A 315 -12.96 8.17 28.34
N HIS A 316 -12.01 7.24 28.30
CA HIS A 316 -11.21 6.84 29.45
C HIS A 316 -9.74 7.26 29.25
N PRO A 317 -9.39 8.55 29.44
CA PRO A 317 -8.00 8.92 29.56
C PRO A 317 -7.38 8.22 30.77
N ASP A 318 -6.11 7.79 30.67
CA ASP A 318 -5.39 7.15 31.76
C ASP A 318 -5.54 7.97 33.06
N PRO A 319 -5.73 7.31 34.22
CA PRO A 319 -5.71 8.01 35.49
C PRO A 319 -4.38 8.78 35.62
N PRO A 320 -4.39 10.01 36.18
CA PRO A 320 -3.17 10.76 36.39
C PRO A 320 -2.17 9.90 37.16
N ALA A 321 -0.92 9.85 36.68
CA ALA A 321 0.18 9.21 37.39
C ALA A 321 0.13 9.71 38.85
N GLY A 322 -0.13 8.78 39.77
CA GLY A 322 -0.32 9.11 41.18
C GLY A 322 0.89 9.89 41.73
N PRO A 323 0.69 10.80 42.69
CA PRO A 323 1.77 11.51 43.37
C PRO A 323 2.53 10.54 44.28
N GLY A 324 3.38 9.70 43.71
CA GLY A 324 4.09 8.62 44.40
C GLY A 324 5.57 8.60 44.05
N GLY A 325 6.26 9.72 44.28
CA GLY A 325 7.68 9.87 44.01
C GLY A 325 8.21 11.20 44.52
N GLY A 326 7.90 11.53 45.79
CA GLY A 326 8.51 12.69 46.45
C GLY A 326 10.03 12.49 46.58
N PRO A 327 10.84 13.55 46.43
CA PRO A 327 12.27 13.47 46.72
C PRO A 327 12.49 13.20 48.21
N ALA A 328 13.29 12.16 48.51
CA ALA A 328 13.74 11.88 49.86
C ALA A 328 14.55 13.08 50.39
N HIS A 329 14.05 13.70 51.45
CA HIS A 329 14.76 14.68 52.25
C HIS A 329 15.96 13.99 52.93
N PRO A 330 17.20 14.47 52.79
CA PRO A 330 18.28 14.03 53.66
C PRO A 330 18.13 14.72 55.02
N LEU A 331 17.94 13.91 56.06
CA LEU A 331 18.04 14.31 57.44
C LEU A 331 19.49 14.68 57.76
N THR A 332 19.62 15.82 58.43
CA THR A 332 20.80 16.32 59.13
C THR A 332 21.37 15.29 60.11
N GLN A 333 22.69 15.15 60.11
CA GLN A 333 23.46 14.77 61.30
C GLN A 333 24.57 15.81 61.53
N ARG A 334 24.83 15.98 62.83
CA ARG A 334 25.53 17.04 63.55
C ARG A 334 26.98 17.28 63.14
#